data_AF-A0AAN9JQC4-F1
#
_entry.id   AF-A0AAN9JQC4-F1
#
_cell.length_a   1.000
_cell.length_b   1.000
_cell.length_c   1.000
_cell.angle_alpha   90.00
_cell.angle_beta   90.00
_cell.angle_gamma   90.00
#
_symmetry.space_group_name_H-M   'P 1'
#
loop_
_entity.id
_entity.type
_entity.pdbx_description
1 polymer ?
#
loop_
_entity_poly.entity_id
_entity_poly.type
_entity_poly.pdbx_seq_one_letter_code
_entity_poly.pdbx_strand_id
1 'polypeptide(L)'
;MQDRNNDHRVILSPQHLWNAVSKEDLDKGLPISAIFNWIFENGCTIEDVCPYVGVKGPCTHGILRPEDIFRIDYHFRVSIEDIKTQVREQPVAAEIHFTDEFLNLKQVSSEVTCIGLKQKLVSVSG
;
A
#
# COMPACT_ATOMS: atom_id res chain seq x y z
N MET A 1 24.26 24.08 -13.75
CA MET A 1 24.43 22.79 -13.05
C MET A 1 23.62 22.91 -11.78
N GLN A 2 22.39 22.41 -11.80
CA GLN A 2 21.42 22.47 -10.67
C GLN A 2 20.91 21.05 -10.45
N ASP A 3 20.76 20.72 -9.18
CA ASP A 3 20.69 19.37 -8.62
C ASP A 3 19.60 18.46 -9.19
N ARG A 4 19.98 17.19 -9.31
CA ARG A 4 19.10 16.04 -9.51
C ARG A 4 18.45 15.69 -8.18
N ASN A 5 17.21 15.18 -8.24
CA ASN A 5 16.51 14.41 -7.21
C ASN A 5 15.88 15.18 -6.04
N ASN A 6 14.75 15.85 -6.30
CA ASN A 6 13.68 15.91 -5.30
C ASN A 6 12.87 14.60 -5.36
N ASP A 7 13.45 13.50 -4.87
CA ASP A 7 12.73 12.26 -4.60
C ASP A 7 11.83 12.49 -3.36
N HIS A 8 10.65 13.08 -3.57
CA HIS A 8 9.66 13.21 -2.51
C HIS A 8 9.12 11.82 -2.17
N ARG A 9 9.70 11.20 -1.15
CA ARG A 9 9.15 9.99 -0.53
C ARG A 9 8.00 10.39 0.38
N VAL A 10 6.83 9.85 0.08
CA VAL A 10 5.64 10.01 0.89
C VAL A 10 5.33 8.68 1.55
N ILE A 11 5.04 8.70 2.84
CA ILE A 11 4.57 7.53 3.58
C ILE A 11 3.05 7.65 3.67
N LEU A 12 2.35 6.72 3.02
CA LEU A 12 0.89 6.64 3.12
C LEU A 12 0.48 6.01 4.45
N SER A 13 -0.64 6.46 5.00
CA SER A 13 -1.16 6.05 6.29
C SER A 13 -1.78 4.65 6.24
N PRO A 14 -1.21 3.64 6.93
CA PRO A 14 -1.87 2.36 7.11
C PRO A 14 -3.12 2.49 7.98
N GLN A 15 -3.17 3.47 8.89
CA GLN A 15 -4.33 3.74 9.74
C GLN A 15 -5.55 4.15 8.92
N HIS A 16 -5.36 4.99 7.91
CA HIS A 16 -6.45 5.44 7.05
C HIS A 16 -7.07 4.27 6.27
N LEU A 17 -6.23 3.37 5.77
CA LEU A 17 -6.68 2.10 5.17
C LEU A 17 -7.41 1.24 6.20
N TRP A 18 -6.81 1.01 7.37
CA TRP A 18 -7.40 0.21 8.46
C TRP A 18 -8.78 0.70 8.89
N ASN A 19 -8.97 2.02 8.92
CA ASN A 19 -10.24 2.64 9.29
C ASN A 19 -11.35 2.39 8.26
N ALA A 20 -10.98 2.23 6.98
CA ALA A 20 -11.91 1.98 5.89
C ALA A 20 -12.37 0.52 5.80
N VAL A 21 -11.60 -0.42 6.37
CA VAL A 21 -11.93 -1.85 6.39
C VAL A 21 -13.11 -2.12 7.33
N SER A 22 -14.08 -2.96 6.93
CA SER A 22 -15.21 -3.34 7.81
C SER A 22 -14.73 -4.12 9.04
N LYS A 23 -15.56 -4.24 10.10
CA LYS A 23 -15.13 -5.00 11.29
C LYS A 23 -14.94 -6.48 10.96
N GLU A 24 -15.79 -7.00 10.07
CA GLU A 24 -15.82 -8.39 9.63
C GLU A 24 -14.57 -8.77 8.82
N ASP A 25 -14.03 -7.81 8.07
CA ASP A 25 -12.83 -7.98 7.26
C ASP A 25 -11.54 -7.89 8.08
N LEU A 26 -11.55 -7.22 9.25
CA LEU A 26 -10.37 -7.15 10.12
C LEU A 26 -9.96 -8.52 10.66
N ASP A 27 -10.94 -9.37 10.97
CA ASP A 27 -10.67 -10.71 11.52
C ASP A 27 -10.18 -11.69 10.46
N LYS A 28 -10.43 -11.41 9.17
CA LYS A 28 -10.10 -12.29 8.04
C LYS A 28 -8.95 -11.78 7.18
N GLY A 29 -8.61 -10.50 7.33
CA GLY A 29 -7.78 -9.78 6.39
C GLY A 29 -8.51 -9.48 5.08
N LEU A 30 -7.88 -8.65 4.24
CA LEU A 30 -8.33 -8.35 2.89
C LEU A 30 -7.27 -8.78 1.88
N PRO A 31 -7.69 -9.25 0.68
CA PRO A 31 -6.73 -9.49 -0.40
C PRO A 31 -6.07 -8.18 -0.80
N ILE A 32 -4.78 -8.24 -1.18
CA ILE A 32 -3.99 -7.05 -1.55
C ILE A 32 -4.67 -6.27 -2.70
N SER A 33 -5.35 -6.94 -3.62
CA SER A 33 -6.10 -6.31 -4.71
C SER A 33 -7.25 -5.41 -4.22
N ALA A 34 -7.92 -5.78 -3.12
CA ALA A 34 -8.97 -4.94 -2.54
C ALA A 34 -8.40 -3.64 -1.97
N ILE A 35 -7.22 -3.70 -1.35
CA ILE A 35 -6.52 -2.51 -0.85
C ILE A 35 -6.14 -1.57 -2.00
N PHE A 36 -5.58 -2.09 -3.09
CA PHE A 36 -5.24 -1.25 -4.23
C PHE A 36 -6.45 -0.68 -4.95
N ASN A 37 -7.54 -1.44 -5.11
CA ASN A 37 -8.81 -0.90 -5.62
C ASN A 37 -9.30 0.26 -4.75
N TRP A 38 -9.24 0.10 -3.42
CA TRP A 38 -9.67 1.15 -2.51
C TRP A 38 -8.81 2.42 -2.65
N ILE A 39 -7.49 2.29 -2.77
CA ILE A 39 -6.58 3.43 -2.97
C ILE A 39 -6.80 4.09 -4.34
N PHE A 40 -7.09 3.30 -5.38
CA PHE A 40 -7.43 3.82 -6.70
C PHE A 40 -8.72 4.64 -6.67
N GLU A 41 -9.78 4.12 -6.04
CA GLU A 41 -11.09 4.76 -6.01
C GLU A 41 -11.16 5.96 -5.04
N ASN A 42 -10.62 5.80 -3.84
CA ASN A 42 -10.79 6.75 -2.74
C ASN A 42 -9.55 7.62 -2.53
N GLY A 43 -8.37 7.01 -2.69
CA GLY A 43 -7.09 7.59 -2.32
C GLY A 43 -6.74 7.37 -0.85
N CYS A 44 -5.47 7.49 -0.51
CA CYS A 44 -4.95 7.34 0.84
C CYS A 44 -4.23 8.61 1.29
N THR A 45 -4.36 8.97 2.57
CA THR A 45 -3.63 10.08 3.15
C THR A 45 -2.24 9.67 3.61
N ILE A 46 -1.46 10.63 4.10
CA ILE A 46 -0.10 10.43 4.60
C ILE A 46 -0.09 10.10 6.09
N GLU A 47 0.93 9.37 6.53
CA GLU A 47 1.11 8.95 7.93
C GLU A 47 1.11 10.14 8.90
N ASP A 48 1.69 11.27 8.50
CA ASP A 48 1.73 12.48 9.33
C ASP A 48 0.33 13.06 9.65
N VAL A 49 -0.65 12.86 8.75
CA VAL A 49 -2.04 13.31 8.91
C VAL A 49 -2.88 12.26 9.65
N CYS A 50 -2.60 10.98 9.42
CA CYS A 50 -3.33 9.90 10.08
C CYS A 50 -2.37 8.83 10.62
N PRO A 51 -1.73 9.07 11.78
CA PRO A 51 -0.73 8.16 12.32
C PRO A 51 -1.33 6.82 12.73
N TYR A 52 -0.55 5.75 12.60
CA TYR A 52 -0.91 4.43 13.10
C TYR A 52 -0.90 4.37 14.62
N VAL A 53 -2.05 4.00 15.19
CA VAL A 53 -2.26 3.90 16.63
C VAL A 53 -2.60 2.49 17.10
N GLY A 54 -2.66 1.52 16.19
CA GLY A 54 -2.97 0.12 16.49
C GLY A 54 -4.42 -0.14 16.92
N VAL A 55 -5.28 0.87 16.86
CA VAL A 55 -6.70 0.77 17.16
C VAL A 55 -7.52 1.41 16.06
N LYS A 56 -8.69 0.85 15.75
CA LYS A 56 -9.61 1.45 14.77
C LYS A 56 -10.24 2.71 15.35
N GLY A 57 -10.25 3.79 14.59
CA GLY A 57 -10.84 5.06 15.01
C GLY A 57 -10.59 6.17 13.99
N PRO A 58 -11.29 7.31 14.04
CA PRO A 58 -11.09 8.39 13.08
C PRO A 58 -9.63 8.85 13.05
N CYS A 59 -9.19 9.45 11.94
CA CYS A 59 -7.87 10.07 11.87
C CYS A 59 -7.74 11.13 12.97
N THR A 60 -6.71 10.97 13.79
CA THR A 60 -6.56 11.69 15.06
C THR A 60 -5.86 13.04 14.89
N HIS A 61 -5.12 13.24 13.80
CA HIS A 61 -4.29 14.41 13.55
C HIS A 61 -4.78 15.20 12.34
N GLY A 62 -5.89 15.91 12.51
CA GLY A 62 -6.34 16.93 11.58
C GLY A 62 -7.52 16.55 10.70
N ILE A 63 -7.98 17.53 9.95
CA ILE A 63 -9.05 17.37 8.96
C ILE A 63 -8.38 16.84 7.70
N LEU A 64 -8.87 15.70 7.19
CA LEU A 64 -8.44 15.18 5.88
C LEU A 64 -8.78 16.23 4.81
N ARG A 65 -7.74 16.81 4.23
CA ARG A 65 -7.88 17.77 3.15
C ARG A 65 -7.69 17.08 1.80
N PRO A 66 -8.38 17.52 0.73
CA PRO A 66 -8.22 16.92 -0.60
C PRO A 66 -6.75 16.88 -1.06
N GLU A 67 -5.96 17.90 -0.75
CA GLU A 67 -4.54 17.98 -1.11
C GLU A 67 -3.67 16.91 -0.43
N ASP A 68 -4.12 16.36 0.69
CA ASP A 68 -3.41 15.33 1.46
C ASP A 68 -3.81 13.91 1.03
N ILE A 69 -4.62 13.77 -0.03
CA ILE A 69 -5.08 12.48 -0.56
C ILE A 69 -4.31 12.11 -1.83
N PHE A 70 -3.67 10.94 -1.77
CA PHE A 70 -2.86 10.38 -2.84
C PHE A 70 -3.55 9.17 -3.44
N ARG A 71 -3.65 9.13 -4.77
CA ARG A 71 -4.19 8.00 -5.52
C ARG A 71 -3.10 7.32 -6.34
N ILE A 72 -3.32 6.04 -6.61
CA ILE A 72 -2.60 5.35 -7.67
C ILE A 72 -3.40 5.48 -8.97
N ASP A 73 -2.73 5.57 -10.11
CA ASP A 73 -3.39 5.63 -11.40
C ASP A 73 -3.92 4.26 -11.84
N TYR A 74 -3.20 3.19 -11.52
CA TYR A 74 -3.60 1.82 -11.79
C TYR A 74 -2.74 0.82 -11.00
N HIS A 75 -3.27 -0.40 -10.91
CA HIS A 75 -2.53 -1.57 -10.46
C HIS A 75 -2.88 -2.75 -11.36
N PHE A 76 -2.00 -3.75 -11.42
CA PHE A 76 -2.22 -4.96 -12.21
C PHE A 76 -1.60 -6.16 -11.53
N ARG A 77 -2.21 -7.33 -11.75
CA ARG A 77 -1.66 -8.60 -11.27
C ARG A 77 -0.44 -8.97 -12.10
N VAL A 78 0.61 -9.39 -11.42
CA VAL A 78 1.87 -9.85 -12.00
C VAL A 78 1.91 -11.38 -11.92
N SER A 79 2.25 -12.02 -13.03
CA SER A 79 2.48 -13.47 -13.07
C SER A 79 3.79 -13.82 -12.35
N ILE A 80 3.90 -15.04 -11.82
CA ILE A 80 5.14 -15.51 -11.18
C ILE A 80 6.29 -15.56 -12.20
N GLU A 81 6.00 -15.84 -13.47
CA GLU A 81 6.99 -15.89 -14.54
C GLU A 81 7.59 -14.49 -14.81
N ASP A 82 6.77 -13.45 -14.68
CA ASP A 82 7.16 -12.06 -14.95
C ASP A 82 7.73 -11.33 -13.73
N ILE A 83 7.61 -11.90 -12.52
CA ILE A 83 7.97 -11.21 -11.27
C ILE A 83 9.39 -10.64 -11.32
N LYS A 84 10.36 -11.40 -11.83
CA LYS A 84 11.79 -11.01 -11.90
C LYS A 84 12.01 -9.80 -12.80
N THR A 85 11.20 -9.67 -13.83
CA THR A 85 11.24 -8.51 -14.73
C THR A 85 10.58 -7.32 -14.05
N GLN A 86 9.41 -7.53 -13.44
CA GLN A 86 8.63 -6.46 -12.82
C GLN A 86 9.32 -5.84 -11.60
N VAL A 87 9.95 -6.63 -10.72
CA VAL A 87 10.69 -6.09 -9.56
C VAL A 87 11.92 -5.25 -9.93
N ARG A 88 12.42 -5.37 -11.17
CA ARG A 88 13.50 -4.49 -11.67
C ARG A 88 12.99 -3.12 -12.07
N GLU A 89 11.71 -3.02 -12.45
CA GLU A 89 11.08 -1.76 -12.83
C GLU A 89 10.54 -1.02 -11.61
N GLN A 90 9.90 -1.74 -10.68
CA GLN A 90 9.21 -1.14 -9.53
C GLN A 90 8.97 -2.16 -8.41
N PRO A 91 8.77 -1.71 -7.16
CA PRO A 91 8.31 -2.59 -6.08
C PRO A 91 7.00 -3.29 -6.43
N VAL A 92 6.90 -4.56 -6.02
CA VAL A 92 5.74 -5.42 -6.25
C VAL A 92 5.22 -5.87 -4.90
N ALA A 93 3.93 -5.64 -4.65
CA ALA A 93 3.28 -6.14 -3.44
C ALA A 93 2.94 -7.62 -3.61
N ALA A 94 3.15 -8.39 -2.55
CA ALA A 94 3.31 -9.82 -2.59
C ALA A 94 2.52 -10.49 -1.46
N GLU A 95 1.62 -11.41 -1.78
CA GLU A 95 0.97 -12.25 -0.77
C GLU A 95 1.85 -13.48 -0.49
N ILE A 96 2.12 -13.72 0.79
CA ILE A 96 2.95 -14.83 1.27
C ILE A 96 2.14 -15.60 2.32
N HIS A 97 2.10 -16.91 2.17
CA HIS A 97 1.46 -17.79 3.14
C HIS A 97 2.44 -18.13 4.26
N PHE A 98 2.19 -17.61 5.45
CA PHE A 98 2.99 -17.92 6.64
C PHE A 98 2.53 -19.27 7.22
N THR A 99 3.43 -20.25 7.24
CA THR A 99 3.24 -21.53 7.93
C THR A 99 3.95 -21.51 9.28
N ASP A 100 3.66 -22.47 10.17
CA ASP A 100 4.36 -22.58 11.47
C ASP A 100 5.88 -22.76 11.30
N GLU A 101 6.32 -23.30 10.17
CA GLU A 101 7.74 -23.41 9.81
C GLU A 101 8.37 -22.03 9.58
N PHE A 102 7.59 -21.04 9.13
CA PHE A 102 8.07 -19.66 8.90
C PHE A 102 8.66 -19.03 10.15
N LEU A 103 8.09 -19.30 11.32
CA LEU A 103 8.57 -18.75 12.60
C LEU A 103 9.99 -19.22 12.96
N ASN A 104 10.45 -20.32 12.36
CA ASN A 104 11.75 -20.93 12.63
C ASN A 104 12.73 -20.81 11.45
N LEU A 105 12.32 -20.16 10.36
CA LEU A 105 13.13 -20.07 9.16
C LEU A 105 14.21 -18.98 9.28
N LYS A 106 15.46 -19.36 8.98
CA LYS A 106 16.59 -18.42 8.80
C LYS A 106 16.70 -17.90 7.36
N GLN A 107 16.02 -18.55 6.40
CA GLN A 107 15.94 -18.16 4.98
C GLN A 107 14.84 -18.97 4.27
N VAL A 108 14.05 -18.37 3.37
CA VAL A 108 12.92 -19.05 2.69
C VAL A 108 12.78 -18.61 1.23
N SER A 109 12.42 -19.56 0.36
CA SER A 109 11.76 -19.28 -0.93
C SER A 109 10.28 -19.68 -0.83
N SER A 110 9.38 -18.78 -1.17
CA SER A 110 7.92 -19.00 -1.12
C SER A 110 7.28 -18.64 -2.46
N GLU A 111 6.12 -19.20 -2.74
CA GLU A 111 5.27 -18.77 -3.86
C GLU A 111 4.60 -17.44 -3.52
N VAL A 112 4.60 -16.50 -4.48
CA VAL A 112 4.23 -15.11 -4.25
C VAL A 112 3.17 -14.67 -5.26
N THR A 113 2.00 -14.26 -4.77
CA THR A 113 1.03 -13.54 -5.64
C THR A 113 1.39 -12.08 -5.67
N CYS A 114 1.65 -11.55 -6.87
CA CYS A 114 2.29 -10.25 -7.06
C CYS A 114 1.35 -9.20 -7.67
N ILE A 115 1.44 -7.95 -7.23
CA ILE A 115 0.77 -6.79 -7.82
C ILE A 115 1.81 -5.69 -8.11
N GLY A 116 1.87 -5.27 -9.38
CA GLY A 116 2.75 -4.20 -9.85
C GLY A 116 2.05 -2.84 -9.79
N LEU A 117 2.80 -1.81 -9.41
CA LEU A 117 2.35 -0.42 -9.32
C LEU A 117 3.13 0.49 -10.27
N LYS A 118 2.54 0.90 -11.39
CA LYS A 118 3.11 2.00 -12.18
C LYS A 118 2.51 3.31 -11.69
N GLN A 119 3.33 4.08 -10.98
CA GLN A 119 2.89 5.29 -10.26
C GLN A 119 3.10 6.56 -11.09
N LYS A 120 2.05 7.38 -11.18
CA LYS A 120 2.17 8.84 -11.13
C LYS A 120 1.25 9.26 -9.98
N LEU A 121 1.83 9.76 -8.88
CA LEU A 121 1.04 10.29 -7.79
C LEU A 121 0.42 11.60 -8.26
N VAL A 122 -0.90 11.68 -8.22
CA VAL A 122 -1.65 12.90 -8.54
C VAL A 122 -2.34 13.34 -7.26
N SER A 123 -1.99 14.54 -6.77
CA SER A 123 -2.74 15.18 -5.70
C SER A 123 -4.07 15.68 -6.24
N VAL A 124 -5.13 15.56 -5.43
CA VAL A 124 -6.44 16.11 -5.79
C VAL A 124 -6.37 17.62 -5.60
N SER A 125 -6.30 18.38 -6.69
CA SER A 125 -6.41 19.83 -6.66
C SER A 125 -7.89 20.21 -6.53
N GLY A 126 -8.27 20.80 -5.40
CA GLY A 126 -9.58 21.43 -5.20
C GLY A 126 -9.68 22.80 -5.82
#